data_AF-A0A976GW56-F1
#
_entry.id   AF-A0A976GW56-F1
#
_cell.length_a   1.000
_cell.length_b   1.000
_cell.length_c   1.000
_cell.angle_alpha   90.00
_cell.angle_beta   90.00
_cell.angle_gamma   90.00
#
_symmetry.space_group_name_H-M   'P 1'
#
loop_
_entity.id
_entity.type
_entity.pdbx_description
1 polymer ?
#
loop_
_entity_poly.entity_id
_entity_poly.type
_entity_poly.pdbx_seq_one_letter_code
_entity_poly.pdbx_strand_id
1 'polypeptide(L)'
;METMKLRSHIGTDGILLLQMPTEFKDTSVEVLVVVQPLTSEEVKPKYNAWGKLTTKKSIQAAITKMLQLRKEIALDKNSIRSLIEEGRRF
;
A
#
# COMPACT_ATOMS: atom_id res chain seq x y z
N MET A 1 -30.60 -29.00 -9.92
CA MET A 1 -29.37 -28.19 -10.00
C MET A 1 -29.18 -27.51 -8.67
N GLU A 2 -28.09 -27.76 -7.98
CA GLU A 2 -27.70 -27.02 -6.79
C GLU A 2 -26.69 -25.94 -7.19
N THR A 3 -26.93 -24.69 -6.80
CA THR A 3 -26.03 -23.58 -7.06
C THR A 3 -25.23 -23.26 -5.80
N MET A 4 -23.90 -23.31 -5.90
CA MET A 4 -23.00 -22.93 -4.80
C MET A 4 -22.31 -21.60 -5.09
N LYS A 5 -22.05 -20.81 -4.04
CA LYS A 5 -21.27 -19.57 -4.13
C LYS A 5 -19.83 -19.85 -3.69
N LEU A 6 -18.88 -19.75 -4.62
CA LEU A 6 -17.46 -19.88 -4.34
C LEU A 6 -16.82 -18.49 -4.20
N ARG A 7 -16.10 -18.26 -3.11
CA ARG A 7 -15.29 -17.05 -2.96
C ARG A 7 -14.03 -17.18 -3.81
N SER A 8 -13.91 -16.34 -4.82
CA SER A 8 -12.81 -16.36 -5.79
C SER A 8 -12.13 -15.00 -5.84
N HIS A 9 -10.86 -14.99 -6.21
CA HIS A 9 -10.06 -13.77 -6.35
C HIS A 9 -9.30 -13.81 -7.68
N ILE A 10 -9.25 -12.67 -8.37
CA ILE A 10 -8.42 -12.49 -9.57
C ILE A 10 -7.08 -11.92 -9.11
N GLY A 11 -6.01 -12.66 -9.36
CA GLY A 11 -4.65 -12.23 -9.05
C GLY A 11 -4.23 -10.98 -9.82
N THR A 12 -3.13 -10.36 -9.41
CA THR A 12 -2.52 -9.23 -10.14
C THR A 12 -2.05 -9.62 -11.54
N ASP A 13 -1.95 -10.92 -11.81
CA ASP A 13 -1.65 -11.56 -13.09
C ASP A 13 -2.90 -11.81 -13.96
N GLY A 14 -4.10 -11.52 -13.44
CA GLY A 14 -5.37 -11.74 -14.15
C GLY A 14 -5.93 -13.16 -14.04
N ILE A 15 -5.34 -14.03 -13.21
CA ILE A 15 -5.79 -15.42 -13.08
C ILE A 15 -6.89 -15.52 -12.02
N LEU A 16 -8.04 -16.12 -12.41
CA LEU A 16 -9.12 -16.45 -11.49
C LEU A 16 -8.81 -17.76 -10.76
N LEU A 17 -8.57 -17.67 -9.45
CA LEU A 17 -8.37 -18.86 -8.61
C LEU A 17 -9.70 -19.31 -7.99
N LEU A 18 -10.08 -20.56 -8.27
CA LEU A 18 -11.23 -21.25 -7.68
C LEU A 18 -10.74 -22.35 -6.74
N GLN A 19 -11.00 -22.21 -5.44
CA GLN A 19 -10.70 -23.25 -4.45
C GLN A 19 -11.94 -24.12 -4.23
N MET A 20 -11.84 -25.40 -4.58
CA MET A 20 -12.94 -26.35 -4.37
C MET A 20 -12.95 -26.86 -2.93
N PRO A 21 -14.14 -27.01 -2.30
CA PRO A 21 -14.26 -27.67 -1.01
C PRO A 21 -13.80 -29.13 -1.10
N THR A 22 -13.25 -29.65 0.01
CA THR A 22 -12.74 -31.02 0.10
C THR A 22 -13.81 -32.09 -0.06
N GLU A 23 -15.08 -31.72 0.11
CA GLU A 23 -16.26 -32.58 -0.05
C GLU A 23 -16.48 -33.06 -1.49
N PHE A 24 -15.91 -32.37 -2.48
CA PHE A 24 -16.05 -32.68 -3.91
C PHE A 24 -14.83 -33.41 -4.50
N LYS A 25 -14.07 -34.10 -3.65
CA LYS A 25 -12.91 -34.87 -4.09
C LYS A 25 -13.35 -36.11 -4.88
N ASP A 26 -12.77 -36.28 -6.07
CA ASP A 26 -13.02 -37.42 -6.96
C ASP A 26 -14.46 -37.48 -7.52
N THR A 27 -15.09 -36.31 -7.68
CA THR A 27 -16.47 -36.19 -8.17
C THR A 27 -16.52 -35.36 -9.45
N SER A 28 -17.22 -35.85 -10.48
CA SER A 28 -17.52 -35.07 -11.68
C SER A 28 -18.61 -34.03 -11.38
N VAL A 29 -18.31 -32.75 -11.65
CA VAL A 29 -19.23 -31.63 -11.41
C VAL A 29 -19.38 -30.76 -12.65
N GLU A 30 -20.59 -30.27 -12.89
CA GLU A 30 -20.87 -29.26 -13.91
C GLU A 30 -20.75 -27.86 -13.27
N VAL A 31 -19.96 -26.98 -13.88
CA VAL A 31 -19.63 -25.66 -13.33
C VAL A 31 -20.13 -24.56 -14.25
N LEU A 32 -21.00 -23.70 -13.74
CA LEU A 32 -21.44 -22.47 -14.41
C LEU A 32 -20.76 -21.26 -13.76
N VAL A 33 -19.85 -20.60 -14.49
CA VAL A 33 -19.12 -19.41 -14.01
C VAL A 33 -19.72 -18.16 -14.65
N VAL A 34 -20.28 -17.26 -13.82
CA VAL A 34 -20.73 -15.93 -14.25
C VAL A 34 -19.72 -14.89 -13.76
N VAL A 35 -18.95 -14.32 -14.68
CA VAL A 35 -17.99 -13.24 -14.37
C VAL A 35 -18.70 -11.91 -14.57
N GLN A 36 -19.04 -11.25 -13.47
CA GLN A 36 -19.50 -9.87 -13.51
C GLN A 36 -18.34 -8.95 -13.13
N PRO A 37 -17.91 -8.04 -14.02
CA PRO A 37 -16.96 -7.01 -13.63
C PRO A 37 -17.64 -6.13 -12.59
N LEU A 38 -17.11 -6.14 -11.37
CA LEU A 38 -17.45 -5.09 -10.42
C LEU A 38 -16.80 -3.82 -10.96
N THR A 39 -17.56 -2.74 -11.10
CA THR A 39 -16.97 -1.42 -11.31
C THR A 39 -15.97 -1.22 -10.19
N SER A 40 -14.69 -1.28 -10.53
CA SER A 40 -13.60 -0.90 -9.63
C SER A 40 -14.05 0.38 -8.97
N GLU A 41 -14.14 0.41 -7.64
CA GLU A 41 -14.42 1.65 -6.93
C GLU A 41 -13.50 2.70 -7.56
N GLU A 42 -14.10 3.70 -8.20
CA GLU A 42 -13.35 4.82 -8.72
C GLU A 42 -12.61 5.38 -7.52
N VAL A 43 -11.31 5.11 -7.44
CA VAL A 43 -10.48 5.58 -6.34
C VAL A 43 -10.48 7.08 -6.48
N LYS A 44 -11.38 7.74 -5.74
CA LYS A 44 -11.54 9.19 -5.81
C LYS A 44 -10.16 9.81 -5.61
N PRO A 45 -9.76 10.74 -6.49
CA PRO A 45 -8.45 11.37 -6.38
C PRO A 45 -8.31 11.97 -4.98
N LYS A 46 -7.30 11.50 -4.24
CA LYS A 46 -6.99 12.04 -2.92
C LYS A 46 -6.14 13.29 -3.12
N TYR A 47 -6.53 14.38 -2.47
CA TYR A 47 -5.79 15.64 -2.49
C TYR A 47 -5.07 15.83 -1.16
N ASN A 48 -3.90 16.48 -1.20
CA ASN A 48 -3.19 16.87 0.01
C ASN A 48 -3.79 18.15 0.63
N ALA A 49 -3.25 18.58 1.77
CA ALA A 49 -3.68 19.79 2.48
C ALA A 49 -3.56 21.09 1.65
N TRP A 50 -2.84 21.07 0.52
CA TRP A 50 -2.65 22.20 -0.39
C TRP A 50 -3.43 22.05 -1.70
N GLY A 51 -4.41 21.13 -1.76
CA GLY A 51 -5.25 20.91 -2.94
C GLY A 51 -4.54 20.25 -4.12
N LYS A 52 -3.33 19.70 -3.94
CA LYS A 52 -2.61 18.98 -5.00
C LYS A 52 -2.92 17.49 -4.96
N LEU A 53 -3.00 16.88 -6.14
CA LEU A 53 -3.26 15.45 -6.29
C LEU A 53 -2.16 14.62 -5.59
N THR A 54 -2.58 13.68 -4.77
CA THR A 54 -1.69 12.75 -4.06
C THR A 54 -1.42 11.54 -4.94
N THR A 55 -0.20 11.47 -5.45
CA THR A 55 0.30 10.34 -6.25
C THR A 55 1.38 9.58 -5.47
N LYS A 56 1.65 8.32 -5.84
CA LYS A 56 2.76 7.55 -5.26
C LYS A 56 4.09 8.31 -5.37
N LYS A 57 4.31 8.98 -6.52
CA LYS A 57 5.48 9.83 -6.79
C LYS A 57 5.56 11.02 -5.84
N SER A 58 4.45 11.72 -5.59
CA SER A 58 4.45 12.88 -4.69
C SER A 58 4.70 12.47 -3.23
N ILE A 59 4.17 11.33 -2.79
CA ILE A 59 4.43 10.77 -1.46
C ILE A 59 5.93 10.46 -1.31
N GLN A 60 6.51 9.76 -2.27
CA GLN A 60 7.92 9.38 -2.22
C GLN A 60 8.84 10.60 -2.23
N ALA A 61 8.51 11.62 -3.04
CA ALA A 61 9.25 12.88 -3.04
C ALA A 61 9.21 13.60 -1.69
N ALA A 62 8.05 13.60 -1.01
CA ALA A 62 7.91 14.19 0.32
C ALA A 62 8.76 13.45 1.37
N ILE A 63 8.75 12.12 1.36
CA ILE A 63 9.58 11.29 2.24
C ILE A 63 11.07 11.60 2.04
N THR A 64 11.54 11.63 0.79
CA THR A 64 12.95 11.94 0.49
C THR A 64 13.34 13.33 0.99
N LYS A 65 12.50 14.35 0.78
CA LYS A 65 12.75 15.71 1.31
C LYS A 65 12.86 15.72 2.82
N MET A 66 11.97 15.04 3.54
CA MET A 66 12.02 14.95 5.00
C MET A 66 13.31 14.26 5.49
N LEU A 67 13.74 13.21 4.80
CA LEU A 67 15.01 12.53 5.11
C LEU A 67 16.23 13.43 4.86
N GLN A 68 16.22 14.22 3.78
CA GLN A 68 17.27 15.19 3.50
C GLN A 68 17.29 16.30 4.54
N LEU A 69 16.14 16.87 4.86
CA LEU A 69 16.02 17.90 5.89
C LEU A 69 16.55 17.41 7.25
N ARG A 70 16.25 16.15 7.60
CA ARG A 70 16.81 15.53 8.80
C ARG A 70 18.33 15.46 8.79
N LYS A 71 18.97 15.25 7.63
CA LYS A 71 20.43 15.26 7.49
C LYS A 71 21.00 16.67 7.58
N GLU A 72 20.33 17.65 7.00
CA GLU A 72 20.77 19.05 6.98
C GLU A 72 20.63 19.71 8.36
N ILE A 73 19.54 19.44 9.08
CA ILE A 73 19.29 19.97 10.43
C ILE A 73 20.05 19.19 11.51
N ALA A 74 20.48 17.95 11.23
CA ALA A 74 21.27 17.20 12.19
C ALA A 74 22.58 17.94 12.46
N LEU A 75 22.66 18.60 13.62
CA LEU A 75 23.91 19.11 14.17
C LEU A 75 24.90 17.95 14.23
N ASP A 76 26.08 18.13 13.65
CA ASP A 76 27.11 17.11 13.74
C ASP A 76 27.54 16.94 15.20
N LYS A 77 28.02 15.74 15.53
CA LYS A 77 28.37 15.36 16.92
C LYS A 77 29.41 16.30 17.55
N ASN A 78 30.27 16.93 16.75
CA ASN A 78 31.29 17.85 17.24
C ASN A 78 30.68 19.23 17.52
N SER A 79 29.78 19.72 16.68
CA SER A 79 29.00 20.94 16.95
C SER A 79 28.13 20.83 18.21
N ILE A 80 27.53 19.67 18.47
CA ILE A 80 26.80 19.43 19.73
C ILE A 80 27.75 19.47 20.92
N ARG A 81 28.94 18.87 20.80
CA ARG A 81 29.94 18.86 21.88
C ARG A 81 30.47 20.26 22.19
N SER A 82 30.76 21.06 21.17
CA SER A 82 31.24 22.43 21.36
C SER A 82 30.19 23.30 22.06
N LEU A 83 28.92 23.18 21.69
CA LEU A 83 27.82 23.90 22.35
C LEU A 83 27.65 23.49 23.82
N ILE A 84 27.83 22.21 24.15
CA ILE A 84 27.79 21.72 25.53
C ILE A 84 28.98 22.24 26.35
N GLU A 85 30.19 22.25 25.78
CA GLU A 85 31.38 22.77 26.44
C GLU A 85 31.31 24.28 26.66
N GLU A 86 30.81 25.03 25.68
CA GLU A 86 30.60 26.47 25.78
C GLU A 86 29.56 26.80 26.86
N GLY A 87 28.44 26.07 26.92
CA GLY A 87 27.43 26.22 27.97
C GLY A 87 27.90 25.84 29.38
N ARG A 88 28.98 25.06 29.54
CA ARG A 88 29.60 24.76 30.84
C ARG A 88 30.57 25.85 31.33
N ARG A 89 30.96 26.79 30.45
CA ARG A 89 31.89 27.89 30.78
C ARG A 89 31.19 29.13 31.33
N PHE A 90 29.85 29.14 31.29
CA PHE A 90 28.98 30.15 31.90
C PHE A 90 28.27 29.55 33.12
#